data_AF-A0A1F8H4H1-F1
#
_entry.id   AF-A0A1F8H4H1-F1
#
_cell.length_a   1.000
_cell.length_b   1.000
_cell.length_c   1.000
_cell.angle_alpha   90.00
_cell.angle_beta   90.00
_cell.angle_gamma   90.00
#
_symmetry.space_group_name_H-M   'P 1'
#
loop_
_entity.id
_entity.type
_entity.pdbx_description
1 polymer ?
#
loop_
_entity_poly.entity_id
_entity_poly.type
_entity_poly.pdbx_seq_one_letter_code
_entity_poly.pdbx_strand_id
1 'polypeptide(L)'
;MDIFISFKTAFSLLVDYWWLYLPILLFALLITGYQDYTREKYIASLGWVLLEITLPPDVVKSPKIAENIYSGLHGTYSKPLSWKKKFFEGKVPEWFSLEIVGNGGDIKFYIRCTETVRNLVEAQIFSQYPEAEIKIAEDYVSLVPDEPNEEYDLFGTELMFTKDDAFPIKTYPFFEEESGKDEFVRTDPLAPYLEVLSSLNAGEHIWLQLIIRPTGGEWVAKAKAVVDKMTGKKPEVKEPFVGSVINAIDALISGGPSEAVKKEDKEFSLQKLTPRQKFTLEQVEMKISKLGFKGGHRLIYIAKREAMNKARVPTVIGMFKQLYANDLNTFKPNGYTVTVADGYLAWLFPSNRGFGADQQEYKRKVNIIDAYKTREFVHHNNILNTEELATLWHLPGIGVKAPLLPRVEAVKGQPPAGLPTK
;
A
#
# COMPACT_ATOMS: atom_id res chain seq x y z
N MET A 1 45.82 -25.68 13.04
CA MET A 1 45.41 -26.18 14.38
C MET A 1 44.74 -25.08 15.19
N ASP A 2 45.23 -23.84 15.10
CA ASP A 2 44.75 -22.69 15.89
C ASP A 2 43.31 -22.24 15.60
N ILE A 3 42.84 -22.43 14.38
CA ILE A 3 41.44 -22.12 14.01
C ILE A 3 40.47 -23.03 14.78
N PHE A 4 40.75 -24.33 14.86
CA PHE A 4 39.91 -25.29 15.58
C PHE A 4 39.91 -25.07 17.09
N ILE A 5 41.04 -24.63 17.66
CA ILE A 5 41.15 -24.26 19.07
C ILE A 5 40.32 -22.99 19.33
N SER A 6 40.39 -22.00 18.45
CA SER A 6 39.61 -20.76 18.55
C SER A 6 38.10 -21.01 18.48
N PHE A 7 37.64 -21.90 17.58
CA PHE A 7 36.24 -22.32 17.51
C PHE A 7 35.79 -23.07 18.76
N LYS A 8 36.62 -23.97 19.30
CA LYS A 8 36.30 -24.71 20.53
C LYS A 8 36.15 -23.78 21.74
N THR A 9 37.05 -22.80 21.87
CA THR A 9 36.98 -21.80 22.94
C THR A 9 35.78 -20.87 22.78
N ALA A 10 35.47 -20.41 21.56
CA ALA A 10 34.28 -19.60 21.31
C ALA A 10 32.98 -20.38 21.63
N PHE A 11 32.94 -21.66 21.26
CA PHE A 11 31.80 -22.53 21.56
C PHE A 11 31.67 -22.82 23.06
N SER A 12 32.76 -23.06 23.79
CA SER A 12 32.69 -23.24 25.25
C SER A 12 32.22 -21.97 25.94
N LEU A 13 32.69 -20.79 25.52
CA LEU A 13 32.19 -19.51 26.07
C LEU A 13 30.70 -19.28 25.79
N LEU A 14 30.18 -19.69 24.63
CA LEU A 14 28.73 -19.66 24.39
C LEU A 14 28.01 -20.60 25.36
N VAL A 15 28.44 -21.85 25.47
CA VAL A 15 27.77 -22.83 26.32
C VAL A 15 27.88 -22.48 27.80
N ASP A 16 29.01 -22.00 28.31
CA ASP A 16 29.22 -21.75 29.74
C ASP A 16 28.49 -20.48 30.24
N TYR A 17 28.22 -19.52 29.34
CA TYR A 17 27.58 -18.24 29.66
C TYR A 17 26.13 -18.16 29.16
N TRP A 18 25.49 -19.29 28.88
CA TRP A 18 24.09 -19.33 28.41
C TRP A 18 23.13 -18.58 29.33
N TRP A 19 23.35 -18.67 30.65
CA TRP A 19 22.53 -18.00 31.67
C TRP A 19 22.59 -16.47 31.60
N LEU A 20 23.58 -15.88 30.92
CA LEU A 20 23.70 -14.43 30.74
C LEU A 20 22.87 -13.95 29.54
N TYR A 21 22.99 -14.60 28.38
CA TYR A 21 22.32 -14.15 27.16
C TYR A 21 20.95 -14.79 26.94
N LEU A 22 20.72 -16.03 27.40
CA LEU A 22 19.46 -16.73 27.18
C LEU A 22 18.27 -16.04 27.87
N PRO A 23 18.34 -15.56 29.12
CA PRO A 23 17.24 -14.82 29.72
C PRO A 23 16.90 -13.53 28.96
N ILE A 24 17.91 -12.83 28.42
CA ILE A 24 17.70 -11.62 27.61
C ILE A 24 16.98 -11.98 26.30
N LEU A 25 17.42 -13.05 25.63
CA LEU A 25 16.81 -13.53 24.39
C LEU A 25 15.38 -14.02 24.62
N LEU A 26 15.14 -14.82 25.67
CA LEU A 26 13.81 -15.29 26.04
C LEU A 26 12.89 -14.14 26.45
N PHE A 27 13.41 -13.14 27.18
CA PHE A 27 12.65 -11.95 27.52
C PHE A 27 12.28 -11.16 26.26
N ALA A 28 13.20 -10.98 25.31
CA ALA A 28 12.92 -10.33 24.04
C ALA A 28 11.83 -11.07 23.25
N LEU A 29 11.93 -12.40 23.14
CA LEU A 29 10.92 -13.25 22.47
C LEU A 29 9.55 -13.20 23.17
N LEU A 30 9.54 -13.18 24.51
CA LEU A 30 8.32 -13.09 25.31
C LEU A 30 7.64 -11.73 25.10
N ILE A 31 8.42 -10.65 25.04
CA ILE A 31 7.89 -9.30 24.80
C ILE A 31 7.32 -9.17 23.39
N THR A 32 8.00 -9.68 22.35
CA THR A 32 7.47 -9.65 20.98
C THR A 32 6.24 -10.54 20.85
N GLY A 33 6.28 -11.77 21.39
CA GLY A 33 5.13 -12.68 21.36
C GLY A 33 3.92 -12.14 22.13
N TYR A 34 4.14 -11.47 23.25
CA TYR A 34 3.06 -10.80 23.99
C TYR A 34 2.44 -9.64 23.19
N GLN A 35 3.25 -8.85 22.48
CA GLN A 35 2.76 -7.78 21.61
C GLN A 35 1.97 -8.32 20.43
N ASP A 36 2.44 -9.38 19.77
CA ASP A 36 1.73 -10.01 18.66
C ASP A 36 0.40 -10.61 19.14
N TYR A 37 0.42 -11.35 20.26
CA TYR A 37 -0.81 -11.91 20.86
C TYR A 37 -1.84 -10.84 21.22
N THR A 38 -1.42 -9.77 21.90
CA THR A 38 -2.36 -8.69 22.28
C THR A 38 -2.88 -7.96 21.04
N ARG A 39 -2.05 -7.74 20.02
CA ARG A 39 -2.45 -7.16 18.73
C ARG A 39 -3.50 -8.01 18.03
N GLU A 40 -3.24 -9.30 17.85
CA GLU A 40 -4.16 -10.23 17.19
C GLU A 40 -5.47 -10.33 17.95
N LYS A 41 -5.42 -10.45 19.27
CA LYS A 41 -6.61 -10.44 20.13
C LYS A 41 -7.44 -9.17 19.94
N TYR A 42 -6.79 -8.01 19.83
CA TYR A 42 -7.49 -6.76 19.57
C TYR A 42 -8.11 -6.74 18.16
N ILE A 43 -7.37 -7.11 17.12
CA ILE A 43 -7.87 -7.14 15.73
C ILE A 43 -9.05 -8.11 15.59
N ALA A 44 -8.97 -9.28 16.21
CA ALA A 44 -10.05 -10.28 16.22
C ALA A 44 -11.30 -9.81 16.99
N SER A 45 -11.13 -8.87 17.93
CA SER A 45 -12.27 -8.27 18.64
C SER A 45 -13.03 -7.22 17.83
N LEU A 46 -12.45 -6.74 16.72
CA LEU A 46 -13.11 -5.81 15.82
C LEU A 46 -14.12 -6.57 14.95
N GLY A 47 -15.36 -6.09 14.89
CA GLY A 47 -16.37 -6.60 13.97
C GLY A 47 -16.07 -6.13 12.56
N TRP A 48 -15.49 -7.00 11.72
CA TRP A 48 -15.20 -6.70 10.32
C TRP A 48 -16.36 -7.07 9.42
N VAL A 49 -16.63 -6.24 8.42
CA VAL A 49 -17.63 -6.48 7.38
C VAL A 49 -17.04 -6.24 6.00
N LEU A 50 -17.50 -7.06 5.05
CA LEU A 50 -17.13 -6.98 3.65
C LEU A 50 -18.33 -6.48 2.85
N LEU A 51 -18.17 -5.35 2.17
CA LEU A 51 -19.18 -4.75 1.32
C LEU A 51 -18.84 -5.05 -0.14
N GLU A 52 -19.74 -5.73 -0.86
CA GLU A 52 -19.68 -5.85 -2.32
C GLU A 52 -20.38 -4.64 -2.94
N ILE A 53 -19.68 -3.99 -3.87
CA ILE A 53 -20.16 -2.78 -4.55
C ILE A 53 -20.42 -3.14 -6.01
N THR A 54 -21.68 -3.02 -6.42
CA THR A 54 -22.08 -3.17 -7.82
C THR A 54 -22.11 -1.80 -8.47
N LEU A 55 -21.51 -1.69 -9.66
CA LEU A 55 -21.34 -0.41 -10.33
C LEU A 55 -22.68 0.15 -10.83
N PRO A 56 -22.88 1.48 -10.83
CA PRO A 56 -24.04 2.08 -11.47
C PRO A 56 -24.11 1.76 -12.98
N PRO A 57 -25.30 1.83 -13.59
CA PRO A 57 -25.45 1.65 -15.04
C PRO A 57 -24.65 2.71 -15.80
N ASP A 58 -24.80 3.99 -15.41
CA ASP A 58 -24.23 5.13 -16.14
C ASP A 58 -23.26 5.98 -15.32
N VAL A 59 -22.00 5.53 -15.20
CA VAL A 59 -20.93 6.34 -14.59
C VAL A 59 -20.20 7.18 -15.65
N VAL A 60 -20.59 8.45 -15.79
CA VAL A 60 -19.89 9.46 -16.62
C VAL A 60 -18.82 10.23 -15.81
N LYS A 61 -18.54 9.77 -14.58
CA LYS A 61 -17.69 10.48 -13.61
C LYS A 61 -16.21 10.13 -13.82
N SER A 62 -15.34 11.14 -13.67
CA SER A 62 -13.87 10.98 -13.68
C SER A 62 -13.39 10.37 -12.35
N PRO A 63 -12.24 9.67 -12.31
CA PRO A 63 -11.63 9.18 -11.07
C PRO A 63 -11.47 10.26 -9.99
N LYS A 64 -11.38 11.54 -10.38
CA LYS A 64 -11.39 12.70 -9.49
C LYS A 64 -12.48 12.65 -8.41
N ILE A 65 -13.65 12.12 -8.73
CA ILE A 65 -14.75 12.05 -7.78
C ILE A 65 -14.45 11.09 -6.60
N ALA A 66 -13.64 10.05 -6.83
CA ALA A 66 -13.23 9.13 -5.78
C ALA A 66 -12.36 9.81 -4.72
N GLU A 67 -11.68 10.91 -5.03
CA GLU A 67 -10.95 11.70 -4.02
C GLU A 67 -11.86 12.19 -2.89
N ASN A 68 -13.14 12.46 -3.17
CA ASN A 68 -14.11 12.85 -2.14
C ASN A 68 -14.41 11.68 -1.20
N ILE A 69 -14.49 10.46 -1.72
CA ILE A 69 -14.68 9.24 -0.90
C ILE A 69 -13.51 9.13 0.08
N TYR A 70 -12.28 9.21 -0.42
CA TYR A 70 -11.10 9.15 0.45
C TYR A 70 -11.04 10.31 1.44
N SER A 71 -11.43 11.51 1.04
CA SER A 71 -11.51 12.65 1.95
C SER A 71 -12.49 12.38 3.10
N GLY A 72 -13.65 11.78 2.83
CA GLY A 72 -14.60 11.35 3.85
C GLY A 72 -14.07 10.21 4.73
N LEU A 73 -13.41 9.21 4.14
CA LEU A 73 -12.78 8.11 4.89
C LEU A 73 -11.62 8.60 5.78
N HIS A 74 -10.96 9.71 5.42
CA HIS A 74 -9.93 10.33 6.25
C HIS A 74 -10.50 10.81 7.60
N GLY A 75 -11.81 11.05 7.69
CA GLY A 75 -12.51 11.37 8.93
C GLY A 75 -12.37 10.32 10.04
N THR A 76 -11.95 9.08 9.73
CA THR A 76 -11.63 8.05 10.73
C THR A 76 -10.24 8.20 11.34
N TYR A 77 -9.46 9.19 10.89
CA TYR A 77 -8.16 9.48 11.46
C TYR A 77 -8.24 9.72 12.97
N SER A 78 -7.44 8.98 13.72
CA SER A 78 -7.24 9.19 15.15
C SER A 78 -5.79 9.57 15.44
N LYS A 79 -5.59 10.35 16.52
CA LYS A 79 -4.25 10.71 16.99
C LYS A 79 -3.41 9.45 17.24
N PRO A 80 -2.07 9.53 17.07
CA PRO A 80 -1.19 8.40 17.32
C PRO A 80 -1.44 7.76 18.69
N LEU A 81 -1.66 6.44 18.70
CA LEU A 81 -1.90 5.68 19.92
C LEU A 81 -0.69 5.78 20.86
N SER A 82 -0.96 5.94 22.16
CA SER A 82 0.08 5.93 23.18
C SER A 82 0.74 4.55 23.27
N TRP A 83 2.03 4.53 23.64
CA TRP A 83 2.80 3.28 23.72
C TRP A 83 2.15 2.25 24.67
N LYS A 84 1.54 2.71 25.78
CA LYS A 84 0.83 1.85 26.74
C LYS A 84 -0.36 1.12 26.10
N LYS A 85 -1.17 1.84 25.31
CA LYS A 85 -2.31 1.24 24.60
C LYS A 85 -1.86 0.23 23.54
N LYS A 86 -0.79 0.55 22.81
CA LYS A 86 -0.21 -0.37 21.82
C LYS A 86 0.32 -1.65 22.49
N PHE A 87 1.04 -1.49 23.61
CA PHE A 87 1.73 -2.59 24.27
C PHE A 87 0.81 -3.48 25.12
N PHE A 88 -0.04 -2.89 25.97
CA PHE A 88 -0.88 -3.65 26.92
C PHE A 88 -2.25 -4.01 26.36
N GLU A 89 -2.83 -3.13 25.52
CA GLU A 89 -4.16 -3.36 24.94
C GLU A 89 -4.08 -3.90 23.51
N GLY A 90 -2.87 -3.97 22.90
CA GLY A 90 -2.70 -4.40 21.51
C GLY A 90 -3.33 -3.46 20.48
N LYS A 91 -3.74 -2.25 20.88
CA LYS A 91 -4.52 -1.37 20.01
C LYS A 91 -3.72 -0.97 18.77
N VAL A 92 -4.34 -1.16 17.61
CA VAL A 92 -3.84 -0.69 16.33
C VAL A 92 -4.85 0.25 15.67
N PRO A 93 -4.40 1.24 14.89
CA PRO A 93 -5.32 2.05 14.09
C PRO A 93 -6.02 1.14 13.08
N GLU A 94 -7.34 1.27 12.99
CA GLU A 94 -8.16 0.57 12.01
C GLU A 94 -7.76 0.96 10.58
N TRP A 95 -8.06 0.08 9.63
CA TRP A 95 -7.77 0.26 8.21
C TRP A 95 -8.93 -0.21 7.35
N PHE A 96 -8.91 0.21 6.09
CA PHE A 96 -9.81 -0.22 5.05
C PHE A 96 -9.06 -1.13 4.09
N SER A 97 -9.76 -2.11 3.53
CA SER A 97 -9.28 -2.92 2.40
C SER A 97 -10.16 -2.61 1.20
N LEU A 98 -9.62 -1.98 0.17
CA LEU A 98 -10.33 -1.75 -1.09
C LEU A 98 -9.83 -2.76 -2.11
N GLU A 99 -10.72 -3.58 -2.62
CA GLU A 99 -10.34 -4.78 -3.36
C GLU A 99 -10.99 -4.79 -4.74
N ILE A 100 -10.24 -5.28 -5.73
CA ILE A 100 -10.74 -5.61 -7.06
C ILE A 100 -10.39 -7.08 -7.28
N VAL A 101 -11.43 -7.88 -7.51
CA VAL A 101 -11.36 -9.34 -7.48
C VAL A 101 -11.80 -9.86 -8.84
N GLY A 102 -10.93 -10.59 -9.53
CA GLY A 102 -11.26 -11.33 -10.74
C GLY A 102 -11.30 -12.83 -10.47
N ASN A 103 -12.44 -13.46 -10.76
CA ASN A 103 -12.64 -14.91 -10.60
C ASN A 103 -13.15 -15.50 -11.92
N GLY A 104 -12.26 -16.10 -12.71
CA GLY A 104 -12.64 -16.70 -14.00
C GLY A 104 -13.38 -15.77 -14.96
N GLY A 105 -13.01 -14.48 -14.96
CA GLY A 105 -13.61 -13.44 -15.81
C GLY A 105 -14.61 -12.55 -15.08
N ASP A 106 -15.22 -13.02 -13.99
CA ASP A 106 -16.14 -12.22 -13.18
C ASP A 106 -15.37 -11.21 -12.32
N ILE A 107 -15.70 -9.93 -12.44
CA ILE A 107 -15.02 -8.84 -11.74
C ILE A 107 -15.91 -8.26 -10.66
N LYS A 108 -15.40 -8.19 -9.43
CA LYS A 108 -16.13 -7.62 -8.30
C LYS A 108 -15.29 -6.61 -7.54
N PHE A 109 -15.96 -5.58 -7.03
CA PHE A 109 -15.37 -4.55 -6.19
C PHE A 109 -15.83 -4.77 -4.75
N TYR A 110 -14.87 -4.74 -3.83
CA TYR A 110 -15.16 -4.87 -2.41
C TYR A 110 -14.52 -3.76 -1.59
N ILE A 111 -15.17 -3.42 -0.48
CA ILE A 111 -14.54 -2.67 0.61
C ILE A 111 -14.75 -3.41 1.92
N ARG A 112 -13.66 -3.78 2.59
CA ARG A 112 -13.68 -4.28 3.97
C ARG A 112 -13.44 -3.14 4.95
N CYS A 113 -14.28 -3.04 5.95
CA CYS A 113 -14.18 -2.06 7.03
C CYS A 113 -14.71 -2.64 8.35
N THR A 114 -14.59 -1.88 9.44
CA THR A 114 -15.22 -2.24 10.71
C THR A 114 -16.69 -1.82 10.72
N GLU A 115 -17.53 -2.57 11.45
CA GLU A 115 -18.97 -2.33 11.54
C GLU A 115 -19.28 -0.91 12.06
N THR A 116 -18.41 -0.36 12.91
CA THR A 116 -18.51 0.99 13.46
C THR A 116 -18.42 2.08 12.40
N VAL A 117 -17.66 1.87 11.32
CA VAL A 117 -17.46 2.85 10.25
C VAL A 117 -18.17 2.47 8.94
N ARG A 118 -18.92 1.36 8.93
CA ARG A 118 -19.66 0.89 7.76
C ARG A 118 -20.58 1.96 7.19
N ASN A 119 -21.40 2.60 8.02
CA ASN A 119 -22.34 3.65 7.59
C ASN A 119 -21.61 4.85 6.95
N LEU A 120 -20.39 5.15 7.42
CA LEU A 120 -19.56 6.18 6.81
C LEU A 120 -19.14 5.76 5.40
N VAL A 121 -18.64 4.53 5.23
CA VAL A 121 -18.23 3.99 3.93
C VAL A 121 -19.39 4.01 2.93
N GLU A 122 -20.54 3.47 3.33
CA GLU A 122 -21.75 3.45 2.49
C GLU A 122 -22.16 4.88 2.10
N ALA A 123 -22.23 5.81 3.05
CA ALA A 123 -22.59 7.20 2.78
C ALA A 123 -21.61 7.89 1.82
N GLN A 124 -20.30 7.64 1.96
CA GLN A 124 -19.30 8.22 1.06
C GLN A 124 -19.47 7.67 -0.37
N ILE A 125 -19.71 6.38 -0.54
CA ILE A 125 -19.98 5.78 -1.85
C ILE A 125 -21.27 6.36 -2.44
N PHE A 126 -22.39 6.32 -1.73
CA PHE A 126 -23.68 6.82 -2.22
C PHE A 126 -23.66 8.31 -2.57
N SER A 127 -22.86 9.11 -1.86
CA SER A 127 -22.70 10.54 -2.18
C SER A 127 -22.12 10.78 -3.57
N GLN A 128 -21.26 9.86 -4.04
CA GLN A 128 -20.60 9.96 -5.34
C GLN A 128 -21.25 9.06 -6.39
N TYR A 129 -21.88 7.96 -5.98
CA TYR A 129 -22.52 6.97 -6.83
C TYR A 129 -23.90 6.61 -6.26
N PRO A 130 -24.92 7.47 -6.44
CA PRO A 130 -26.25 7.26 -5.84
C PRO A 130 -26.95 5.98 -6.29
N GLU A 131 -26.65 5.53 -7.52
CA GLU A 131 -27.24 4.33 -8.14
C GLU A 131 -26.37 3.08 -7.97
N ALA A 132 -25.26 3.15 -7.22
CA ALA A 132 -24.49 1.95 -6.89
C ALA A 132 -25.29 1.08 -5.92
N GLU A 133 -25.18 -0.24 -6.04
CA GLU A 133 -25.75 -1.15 -5.04
C GLU A 133 -24.65 -1.63 -4.11
N ILE A 134 -24.90 -1.56 -2.80
CA ILE A 134 -23.99 -2.06 -1.77
C ILE A 134 -24.70 -3.16 -1.01
N LYS A 135 -24.06 -4.33 -0.92
CA LYS A 135 -24.54 -5.46 -0.11
C LYS A 135 -23.43 -5.99 0.78
N ILE A 136 -23.80 -6.54 1.94
CA ILE A 136 -22.88 -7.32 2.75
C ILE A 136 -22.65 -8.64 2.02
N ALA A 137 -21.40 -8.98 1.74
CA ALA A 137 -21.03 -10.21 1.06
C ALA A 137 -20.34 -11.19 2.00
N GLU A 138 -20.50 -12.47 1.70
CA GLU A 138 -19.63 -13.51 2.23
C GLU A 138 -18.22 -13.32 1.67
N ASP A 139 -17.21 -13.73 2.45
CA ASP A 139 -15.82 -13.51 2.06
C ASP A 139 -15.41 -14.47 0.92
N TYR A 140 -15.12 -13.88 -0.24
CA TYR A 140 -14.74 -14.60 -1.45
C TYR A 140 -13.42 -15.36 -1.33
N VAL A 141 -12.60 -15.10 -0.30
CA VAL A 141 -11.34 -15.84 -0.09
C VAL A 141 -11.55 -17.31 0.28
N SER A 142 -12.78 -17.70 0.59
CA SER A 142 -13.20 -19.09 0.77
C SER A 142 -13.25 -19.88 -0.54
N LEU A 143 -13.24 -19.21 -1.70
CA LEU A 143 -13.23 -19.85 -3.02
C LEU A 143 -11.94 -20.64 -3.31
N VAL A 144 -10.86 -20.38 -2.56
CA VAL A 144 -9.55 -21.00 -2.72
C VAL A 144 -9.09 -21.62 -1.39
N PRO A 145 -8.24 -22.66 -1.40
CA PRO A 145 -7.74 -23.27 -0.18
C PRO A 145 -6.94 -22.30 0.69
N ASP A 146 -6.77 -22.61 1.97
CA ASP A 146 -5.98 -21.80 2.91
C ASP A 146 -4.47 -21.88 2.65
N GLU A 147 -4.01 -22.99 2.08
CA GLU A 147 -2.61 -23.19 1.73
C GLU A 147 -2.47 -23.67 0.27
N PRO A 148 -1.38 -23.33 -0.41
CA PRO A 148 -1.03 -23.96 -1.69
C PRO A 148 -0.92 -25.47 -1.50
N ASN A 149 -1.54 -26.23 -2.38
CA ASN A 149 -1.63 -27.68 -2.29
C ASN A 149 -1.34 -28.35 -3.64
N GLU A 150 -1.71 -29.61 -3.79
CA GLU A 150 -1.53 -30.34 -5.04
C GLU A 150 -2.46 -29.84 -6.16
N GLU A 151 -3.58 -29.19 -5.83
CA GLU A 151 -4.54 -28.69 -6.81
C GLU A 151 -4.27 -27.22 -7.22
N TYR A 152 -3.85 -26.37 -6.28
CA TYR A 152 -3.66 -24.94 -6.51
C TYR A 152 -2.19 -24.51 -6.39
N ASP A 153 -1.78 -23.62 -7.29
CA ASP A 153 -0.53 -22.86 -7.16
C ASP A 153 -0.83 -21.38 -6.95
N LEU A 154 0.13 -20.66 -6.38
CA LEU A 154 -0.03 -19.27 -5.95
C LEU A 154 1.21 -18.46 -6.30
N PHE A 155 0.98 -17.28 -6.86
CA PHE A 155 1.93 -16.18 -6.85
C PHE A 155 1.37 -15.02 -6.02
N GLY A 156 2.22 -14.38 -5.22
CA GLY A 156 1.81 -13.22 -4.44
C GLY A 156 2.96 -12.28 -4.16
N THR A 157 2.64 -11.01 -3.97
CA THR A 157 3.60 -10.01 -3.52
C THR A 157 2.89 -8.78 -2.96
N GLU A 158 3.56 -8.05 -2.09
CA GLU A 158 3.19 -6.68 -1.77
C GLU A 158 3.98 -5.73 -2.68
N LEU A 159 3.37 -4.60 -3.03
CA LEU A 159 4.03 -3.58 -3.84
C LEU A 159 4.53 -2.44 -2.96
N MET A 160 5.77 -2.05 -3.19
CA MET A 160 6.41 -0.91 -2.53
C MET A 160 6.84 0.13 -3.54
N PHE A 161 6.97 1.37 -3.09
CA PHE A 161 7.56 2.43 -3.87
C PHE A 161 9.02 2.17 -4.23
N THR A 162 9.43 2.73 -5.35
CA THR A 162 10.81 2.66 -5.85
C THR A 162 11.66 3.81 -5.32
N LYS A 163 11.03 4.95 -5.01
CA LYS A 163 11.63 6.16 -4.43
C LYS A 163 10.97 6.49 -3.09
N ASP A 164 11.46 7.55 -2.44
CA ASP A 164 10.88 8.07 -1.20
C ASP A 164 9.38 8.43 -1.34
N ASP A 165 8.63 8.30 -0.25
CA ASP A 165 7.20 8.62 -0.15
C ASP A 165 6.85 10.06 -0.54
N ALA A 166 7.83 10.98 -0.50
CA ALA A 166 7.65 12.36 -0.94
C ALA A 166 7.23 12.48 -2.41
N PHE A 167 7.69 11.56 -3.27
CA PHE A 167 7.38 11.59 -4.70
C PHE A 167 6.03 10.90 -4.96
N PRO A 168 5.12 11.53 -5.74
CA PRO A 168 3.88 10.87 -6.15
C PRO A 168 4.12 9.84 -7.24
N ILE A 169 3.16 8.95 -7.47
CA ILE A 169 3.05 8.20 -8.74
C ILE A 169 2.46 9.09 -9.86
N LYS A 170 2.50 8.63 -11.11
CA LYS A 170 1.68 9.23 -12.18
C LYS A 170 0.20 8.97 -11.86
N THR A 171 -0.57 10.04 -11.67
CA THR A 171 -1.98 10.01 -11.26
C THR A 171 -2.95 10.16 -12.44
N TYR A 172 -4.26 9.96 -12.19
CA TYR A 172 -5.31 10.02 -13.21
C TYR A 172 -5.31 11.29 -14.09
N PRO A 173 -4.94 12.52 -13.62
CA PRO A 173 -4.90 13.69 -14.50
C PRO A 173 -3.94 13.53 -15.69
N PHE A 174 -2.91 12.70 -15.56
CA PHE A 174 -1.98 12.40 -16.66
C PHE A 174 -2.55 11.46 -17.73
N PHE A 175 -3.76 10.94 -17.55
CA PHE A 175 -4.47 10.06 -18.49
C PHE A 175 -5.65 10.76 -19.17
N GLU A 176 -5.87 12.04 -18.86
CA GLU A 176 -6.86 12.89 -19.50
C GLU A 176 -6.18 13.60 -20.69
N GLU A 177 -6.63 13.30 -21.92
CA GLU A 177 -6.16 14.01 -23.12
C GLU A 177 -7.08 15.19 -23.43
N GLU A 178 -6.48 16.35 -23.72
CA GLU A 178 -7.21 17.51 -24.24
C GLU A 178 -7.61 17.23 -25.69
N SER A 179 -8.81 16.67 -25.90
CA SER A 179 -9.46 16.68 -27.20
C SER A 179 -10.39 17.89 -27.28
N GLY A 180 -10.37 18.60 -28.41
CA GLY A 180 -10.96 19.93 -28.55
C GLY A 180 -12.47 20.00 -28.28
N LYS A 181 -12.92 21.21 -27.88
CA LYS A 181 -14.32 21.65 -27.63
C LYS A 181 -15.21 20.58 -26.98
N ASP A 182 -15.09 20.49 -25.66
CA ASP A 182 -16.06 19.93 -24.72
C ASP A 182 -16.04 18.40 -24.45
N GLU A 183 -15.17 17.61 -25.10
CA GLU A 183 -14.99 16.20 -24.75
C GLU A 183 -13.53 15.87 -24.44
N PHE A 184 -13.21 15.69 -23.15
CA PHE A 184 -11.96 15.02 -22.74
C PHE A 184 -12.06 13.54 -23.11
N VAL A 185 -11.18 13.06 -23.99
CA VAL A 185 -10.99 11.62 -24.17
C VAL A 185 -10.22 11.13 -22.95
N ARG A 186 -10.94 10.52 -22.01
CA ARG A 186 -10.38 10.05 -20.74
C ARG A 186 -10.05 8.57 -20.84
N THR A 187 -8.78 8.24 -20.76
CA THR A 187 -8.37 6.84 -20.56
C THR A 187 -8.36 6.56 -19.07
N ASP A 188 -9.14 5.57 -18.64
CA ASP A 188 -9.21 5.20 -17.23
C ASP A 188 -7.94 4.42 -16.81
N PRO A 189 -7.24 4.80 -15.73
CA PRO A 189 -6.03 4.10 -15.29
C PRO A 189 -6.28 2.64 -14.87
N LEU A 190 -7.51 2.25 -14.53
CA LEU A 190 -7.87 0.87 -14.21
C LEU A 190 -8.21 0.01 -15.43
N ALA A 191 -8.40 0.61 -16.61
CA ALA A 191 -8.85 -0.12 -17.80
C ALA A 191 -7.95 -1.32 -18.16
N PRO A 192 -6.60 -1.21 -18.20
CA PRO A 192 -5.75 -2.36 -18.52
C PRO A 192 -5.86 -3.49 -17.49
N TYR A 193 -6.08 -3.14 -16.22
CA TYR A 193 -6.25 -4.12 -15.14
C TYR A 193 -7.56 -4.91 -15.32
N LEU A 194 -8.65 -4.20 -15.57
CA LEU A 194 -9.97 -4.78 -15.77
C LEU A 194 -10.07 -5.65 -17.03
N GLU A 195 -9.33 -5.29 -18.10
CA GLU A 195 -9.23 -6.10 -19.30
C GLU A 195 -8.58 -7.48 -19.01
N VAL A 196 -7.50 -7.49 -18.23
CA VAL A 196 -6.84 -8.75 -17.86
C VAL A 196 -7.72 -9.59 -16.95
N LEU A 197 -8.42 -8.98 -15.98
CA LEU A 197 -9.38 -9.71 -15.14
C LEU A 197 -10.52 -10.32 -15.97
N SER A 198 -11.03 -9.59 -16.97
CA SER A 198 -12.08 -10.09 -17.88
C SER A 198 -11.60 -11.28 -18.73
N SER A 199 -10.29 -11.38 -18.99
CA SER A 199 -9.69 -12.43 -19.81
C SER A 199 -9.30 -13.70 -19.02
N LEU A 200 -9.61 -13.77 -17.72
CA LEU A 200 -9.26 -14.92 -16.89
C LEU A 200 -10.07 -16.15 -17.26
N ASN A 201 -9.42 -17.31 -17.29
CA ASN A 201 -10.08 -18.59 -17.52
C ASN A 201 -10.68 -19.14 -16.22
N ALA A 202 -11.60 -20.10 -16.34
CA ALA A 202 -12.13 -20.81 -15.18
C ALA A 202 -11.00 -21.44 -14.34
N GLY A 203 -11.06 -21.24 -13.02
CA GLY A 203 -10.03 -21.69 -12.08
C GLY A 203 -8.81 -20.76 -11.98
N GLU A 204 -8.79 -19.61 -12.67
CA GLU A 204 -7.85 -18.52 -12.45
C GLU A 204 -8.49 -17.41 -11.58
N HIS A 205 -7.74 -16.95 -10.59
CA HIS A 205 -8.15 -15.93 -9.64
C HIS A 205 -7.05 -14.87 -9.51
N ILE A 206 -7.34 -13.62 -9.87
CA ILE A 206 -6.43 -12.50 -9.63
C ILE A 206 -7.12 -11.52 -8.71
N TRP A 207 -6.52 -11.29 -7.54
CA TRP A 207 -7.06 -10.41 -6.53
C TRP A 207 -6.09 -9.30 -6.19
N LEU A 208 -6.56 -8.06 -6.30
CA LEU A 208 -5.81 -6.88 -5.91
C LEU A 208 -6.45 -6.27 -4.66
N GLN A 209 -5.61 -5.99 -3.68
CA GLN A 209 -6.01 -5.50 -2.38
C GLN A 209 -5.22 -4.24 -2.05
N LEU A 210 -5.91 -3.11 -1.93
CA LEU A 210 -5.37 -1.84 -1.48
C LEU A 210 -5.74 -1.63 -0.02
N ILE A 211 -4.77 -1.85 0.87
CA ILE A 211 -4.95 -1.64 2.30
C ILE A 211 -4.53 -0.22 2.64
N ILE A 212 -5.43 0.56 3.24
CA ILE A 212 -5.18 1.96 3.59
C ILE A 212 -5.66 2.30 4.99
N ARG A 213 -4.98 3.25 5.62
CA ARG A 213 -5.47 3.93 6.81
C ARG A 213 -5.08 5.41 6.78
N PRO A 214 -5.92 6.30 7.31
CA PRO A 214 -5.59 7.72 7.37
C PRO A 214 -4.29 7.98 8.14
N THR A 215 -3.55 9.01 7.76
CA THR A 215 -2.38 9.46 8.51
C THR A 215 -2.36 10.97 8.73
N GLY A 216 -1.63 11.40 9.77
CA GLY A 216 -1.51 12.82 10.15
C GLY A 216 -0.39 13.54 9.40
N GLY A 217 -0.15 14.81 9.69
CA GLY A 217 0.80 15.66 8.95
C GLY A 217 2.30 15.35 9.11
N GLU A 218 2.70 14.33 9.88
CA GLU A 218 4.12 14.00 10.11
C GLU A 218 4.87 13.68 8.81
N TRP A 219 4.22 13.03 7.86
CA TRP A 219 4.83 12.68 6.57
C TRP A 219 5.06 13.92 5.70
N VAL A 220 4.24 14.96 5.84
CA VAL A 220 4.40 16.23 5.10
C VAL A 220 5.72 16.90 5.49
N ALA A 221 6.08 16.88 6.77
CA ALA A 221 7.36 17.41 7.23
C ALA A 221 8.55 16.61 6.64
N LYS A 222 8.43 15.28 6.54
CA LYS A 222 9.46 14.43 5.90
C LYS A 222 9.58 14.73 4.41
N ALA A 223 8.45 14.87 3.71
CA ALA A 223 8.42 15.22 2.29
C ALA A 223 9.05 16.59 2.02
N LYS A 224 8.74 17.60 2.84
CA LYS A 224 9.39 18.92 2.78
C LYS A 224 10.90 18.84 2.99
N ALA A 225 11.37 18.03 3.94
CA ALA A 225 12.81 17.82 4.13
C ALA A 225 13.50 17.15 2.92
N VAL A 226 12.79 16.29 2.18
CA VAL A 226 13.28 15.72 0.91
C VAL A 226 13.36 16.79 -0.17
N VAL A 227 12.36 17.67 -0.27
CA VAL A 227 12.35 18.83 -1.16
C VAL A 227 13.49 19.80 -0.85
N ASP A 228 13.73 20.10 0.42
CA ASP A 228 14.82 20.99 0.85
C ASP A 228 16.20 20.43 0.43
N LYS A 229 16.40 19.12 0.60
CA LYS A 229 17.61 18.43 0.11
C LYS A 229 17.77 18.52 -1.41
N MET A 230 16.68 18.36 -2.18
CA MET A 230 16.72 18.46 -3.64
C MET A 230 17.01 19.87 -4.14
N THR A 231 16.52 20.88 -3.41
CA THR A 231 16.69 22.29 -3.75
C THR A 231 18.00 22.89 -3.23
N GLY A 232 18.80 22.11 -2.49
CA GLY A 232 20.06 22.55 -1.91
C GLY A 232 19.90 23.48 -0.70
N LYS A 233 18.67 23.62 -0.16
CA LYS A 233 18.45 24.22 1.14
C LYS A 233 19.06 23.28 2.19
N LYS A 234 20.01 23.78 2.98
CA LYS A 234 20.54 23.00 4.09
C LYS A 234 19.38 22.70 5.03
N PRO A 235 19.15 21.43 5.42
CA PRO A 235 18.10 21.13 6.39
C PRO A 235 18.36 21.95 7.65
N GLU A 236 17.33 22.61 8.19
CA GLU A 236 17.38 23.14 9.55
C GLU A 236 17.62 21.95 10.47
N VAL A 237 18.89 21.75 10.85
CA VAL A 237 19.26 20.77 11.85
C VAL A 237 18.66 21.27 13.15
N LYS A 238 17.50 20.72 13.54
CA LYS A 238 17.09 20.76 14.94
C LYS A 238 18.14 19.96 15.68
N GLU A 239 19.09 20.66 16.32
CA GLU A 239 20.13 20.00 17.08
C GLU A 239 19.48 19.03 18.09
N PRO A 240 19.90 17.75 18.13
CA PRO A 240 19.52 16.88 19.22
C PRO A 240 20.04 17.49 20.53
N PHE A 241 19.33 17.26 21.63
CA PHE A 241 19.69 17.63 23.01
C PHE A 241 21.13 17.28 23.45
N VAL A 242 21.87 16.50 22.65
CA VAL A 242 23.29 16.19 22.81
C VAL A 242 24.21 17.38 22.44
N GLY A 243 23.82 18.24 21.50
CA GLY A 243 24.59 19.43 21.10
C GLY A 243 24.75 20.45 22.23
N SER A 244 23.72 20.59 23.07
CA SER A 244 23.77 21.40 24.29
C SER A 244 24.78 20.93 25.34
N VAL A 245 25.07 19.63 25.39
CA VAL A 245 26.05 19.07 26.35
C VAL A 245 27.48 19.29 25.86
N ILE A 246 27.72 19.14 24.56
CA ILE A 246 29.04 19.37 23.95
C ILE A 246 29.40 20.85 24.02
N ASN A 247 28.46 21.75 23.69
CA ASN A 247 28.68 23.19 23.77
C ASN A 247 28.88 23.69 25.22
N ALA A 248 28.28 23.04 26.21
CA ALA A 248 28.50 23.36 27.62
C ALA A 248 29.90 22.91 28.12
N ILE A 249 30.42 21.81 27.58
CA ILE A 249 31.76 21.30 27.90
C ILE A 249 32.83 22.16 27.21
N ASP A 250 32.65 22.52 25.95
CA ASP A 250 33.60 23.38 25.23
C ASP A 250 33.66 24.80 25.81
N ALA A 251 32.51 25.40 26.16
CA ALA A 251 32.47 26.72 26.80
C ALA A 251 33.16 26.76 28.17
N LEU A 252 33.21 25.62 28.89
CA LEU A 252 33.92 25.47 30.16
C LEU A 252 35.43 25.33 29.96
N ILE A 253 35.87 24.75 28.83
CA ILE A 253 37.27 24.49 28.51
C ILE A 253 37.91 25.71 27.81
N SER A 254 37.17 26.44 26.97
CA SER A 254 37.72 27.47 26.09
C SER A 254 37.62 28.92 26.62
N GLY A 255 36.96 29.16 27.76
CA GLY A 255 37.07 30.42 28.50
C GLY A 255 36.65 31.70 27.76
N GLY A 256 35.72 31.62 26.80
CA GLY A 256 35.21 32.79 26.07
C GLY A 256 34.22 32.42 24.95
N PRO A 257 33.34 33.36 24.52
CA PRO A 257 32.28 33.05 23.56
C PRO A 257 32.86 32.82 22.16
N SER A 258 32.52 31.67 21.57
CA SER A 258 32.85 31.33 20.19
C SER A 258 32.13 32.27 19.23
N GLU A 259 32.89 32.90 18.32
CA GLU A 259 32.35 33.72 17.24
C GLU A 259 31.42 32.89 16.35
N ALA A 260 30.14 33.24 16.35
CA ALA A 260 29.16 32.66 15.46
C ALA A 260 29.51 33.01 14.01
N VAL A 261 30.02 32.02 13.27
CA VAL A 261 30.18 32.08 11.82
C VAL A 261 28.81 32.34 11.19
N LYS A 262 28.57 33.58 10.75
CA LYS A 262 27.43 33.92 9.89
C LYS A 262 27.57 33.15 8.58
N LYS A 263 26.78 32.09 8.42
CA LYS A 263 26.60 31.43 7.13
C LYS A 263 25.71 32.33 6.28
N GLU A 264 26.22 32.75 5.12
CA GLU A 264 25.42 33.39 4.08
C GLU A 264 24.24 32.47 3.72
N ASP A 265 23.03 32.99 3.92
CA ASP A 265 21.82 32.41 3.38
C ASP A 265 21.89 32.56 1.85
N LYS A 266 22.19 31.46 1.15
CA LYS A 266 21.97 31.41 -0.29
C LYS A 266 20.47 31.55 -0.52
N GLU A 267 20.03 32.76 -0.87
CA GLU A 267 18.68 33.05 -1.32
C GLU A 267 18.25 32.03 -2.38
N PHE A 268 17.22 31.27 -2.05
CA PHE A 268 16.60 30.30 -2.93
C PHE A 268 15.91 31.04 -4.09
N SER A 269 16.42 30.88 -5.30
CA SER A 269 15.76 31.40 -6.50
C SER A 269 15.13 30.23 -7.28
N LEU A 270 13.79 30.18 -7.29
CA LEU A 270 12.98 29.27 -8.13
C LEU A 270 13.36 29.35 -9.63
N GLN A 271 13.95 30.47 -10.06
CA GLN A 271 14.37 30.67 -11.45
C GLN A 271 15.62 29.85 -11.84
N LYS A 272 16.41 29.36 -10.87
CA LYS A 272 17.61 28.54 -11.13
C LYS A 272 17.33 27.03 -11.28
N LEU A 273 16.09 26.59 -11.04
CA LEU A 273 15.73 25.18 -11.18
C LEU A 273 15.59 24.77 -12.65
N THR A 274 16.11 23.60 -13.00
CA THR A 274 15.86 22.99 -14.32
C THR A 274 14.36 22.71 -14.51
N PRO A 275 13.83 22.69 -15.75
CA PRO A 275 12.43 22.36 -16.01
C PRO A 275 12.00 21.04 -15.33
N ARG A 276 12.89 20.06 -15.35
CA ARG A 276 12.73 18.76 -14.69
C ARG A 276 12.52 18.90 -13.18
N GLN A 277 13.38 19.66 -12.50
CA GLN A 277 13.25 19.90 -11.06
C GLN A 277 11.98 20.70 -10.72
N LYS A 278 11.57 21.66 -11.56
CA LYS A 278 10.32 22.40 -11.38
C LYS A 278 9.11 21.47 -11.45
N PHE A 279 9.06 20.59 -12.46
CA PHE A 279 8.01 19.59 -12.59
C PHE A 279 7.96 18.66 -11.36
N THR A 280 9.10 18.09 -10.95
CA THR A 280 9.13 17.23 -9.75
C THR A 280 8.66 17.98 -8.50
N LEU A 281 9.13 19.21 -8.31
CA LEU A 281 8.75 20.03 -7.16
C LEU A 281 7.24 20.30 -7.14
N GLU A 282 6.67 20.71 -8.27
CA GLU A 282 5.24 20.94 -8.42
C GLU A 282 4.42 19.69 -8.07
N GLN A 283 4.82 18.53 -8.57
CA GLN A 283 4.15 17.26 -8.28
C GLN A 283 4.24 16.87 -6.79
N VAL A 284 5.39 17.12 -6.15
CA VAL A 284 5.54 16.89 -4.70
C VAL A 284 4.69 17.87 -3.90
N GLU A 285 4.65 19.15 -4.27
CA GLU A 285 3.81 20.17 -3.63
C GLU A 285 2.31 19.83 -3.78
N MET A 286 1.89 19.37 -4.96
CA MET A 286 0.54 18.84 -5.18
C MET A 286 0.27 17.63 -4.29
N LYS A 287 1.23 16.70 -4.15
CA LYS A 287 1.09 15.53 -3.28
C LYS A 287 0.81 15.93 -1.83
N ILE A 288 1.66 16.79 -1.27
CA ILE A 288 1.58 17.21 0.14
C ILE A 288 0.38 18.10 0.45
N SER A 289 -0.23 18.72 -0.58
CA SER A 289 -1.43 19.55 -0.41
C SER A 289 -2.71 18.73 -0.14
N LYS A 290 -2.67 17.41 -0.38
CA LYS A 290 -3.82 16.51 -0.26
C LYS A 290 -3.72 15.63 1.00
N LEU A 291 -4.87 15.09 1.42
CA LEU A 291 -4.94 14.20 2.59
C LEU A 291 -4.17 12.91 2.34
N GLY A 292 -3.35 12.51 3.32
CA GLY A 292 -2.46 11.36 3.22
C GLY A 292 -2.98 10.12 3.94
N PHE A 293 -2.68 8.97 3.35
CA PHE A 293 -2.94 7.64 3.87
C PHE A 293 -1.65 6.83 3.90
N LYS A 294 -1.50 6.01 4.94
CA LYS A 294 -0.53 4.91 4.93
C LYS A 294 -1.19 3.73 4.26
N GLY A 295 -0.54 3.14 3.27
CA GLY A 295 -1.09 1.97 2.62
C GLY A 295 -0.15 1.27 1.67
N GLY A 296 -0.62 0.16 1.11
CA GLY A 296 0.12 -0.61 0.13
C GLY A 296 -0.81 -1.52 -0.64
N HIS A 297 -0.31 -2.02 -1.78
CA HIS A 297 -1.02 -2.99 -2.58
C HIS A 297 -0.52 -4.39 -2.25
N ARG A 298 -1.43 -5.33 -2.14
CA ARG A 298 -1.15 -6.75 -2.13
C ARG A 298 -1.81 -7.36 -3.35
N LEU A 299 -1.02 -8.09 -4.12
CA LEU A 299 -1.46 -8.80 -5.32
C LEU A 299 -1.34 -10.28 -5.06
N ILE A 300 -2.41 -11.02 -5.37
CA ILE A 300 -2.41 -12.47 -5.39
C ILE A 300 -2.94 -12.96 -6.74
N TYR A 301 -2.25 -13.95 -7.29
CA TYR A 301 -2.71 -14.76 -8.41
C TYR A 301 -2.73 -16.21 -7.95
N ILE A 302 -3.92 -16.79 -7.88
CA ILE A 302 -4.15 -18.18 -7.52
C ILE A 302 -4.79 -18.85 -8.71
N ALA A 303 -4.30 -20.03 -9.07
CA ALA A 303 -4.97 -20.83 -10.08
C ALA A 303 -4.84 -22.31 -9.76
N LYS A 304 -5.75 -23.10 -10.29
CA LYS A 304 -5.53 -24.54 -10.38
C LYS A 304 -4.24 -24.79 -11.18
N ARG A 305 -3.45 -25.80 -10.80
CA ARG A 305 -2.13 -26.04 -11.40
C ARG A 305 -2.18 -26.19 -12.92
N GLU A 306 -3.21 -26.83 -13.44
CA GLU A 306 -3.45 -27.02 -14.86
C GLU A 306 -3.84 -25.72 -15.60
N ALA A 307 -4.45 -24.77 -14.89
CA ALA A 307 -4.86 -23.47 -15.41
C ALA A 307 -3.81 -22.36 -15.16
N MET A 308 -2.78 -22.65 -14.34
CA MET A 308 -1.78 -21.69 -13.90
C MET A 308 -0.94 -21.18 -15.09
N ASN A 309 -1.19 -19.95 -15.48
CA ASN A 309 -0.44 -19.25 -16.51
C ASN A 309 0.53 -18.26 -15.86
N LYS A 310 1.80 -18.66 -15.72
CA LYS A 310 2.85 -17.83 -15.13
C LYS A 310 3.08 -16.50 -15.88
N ALA A 311 2.65 -16.37 -17.14
CA ALA A 311 2.73 -15.11 -17.88
C ALA A 311 1.74 -14.04 -17.36
N ARG A 312 0.72 -14.42 -16.58
CA ARG A 312 -0.17 -13.46 -15.90
C ARG A 312 0.57 -12.60 -14.90
N VAL A 313 1.57 -13.15 -14.22
CA VAL A 313 2.37 -12.44 -13.20
C VAL A 313 3.04 -11.17 -13.75
N PRO A 314 3.92 -11.25 -14.78
CA PRO A 314 4.53 -10.05 -15.35
C PRO A 314 3.49 -9.13 -16.02
N THR A 315 2.37 -9.67 -16.51
CA THR A 315 1.28 -8.87 -17.08
C THR A 315 0.65 -7.95 -16.03
N VAL A 316 0.28 -8.48 -14.86
CA VAL A 316 -0.32 -7.68 -13.79
C VAL A 316 0.70 -6.71 -13.16
N ILE A 317 1.94 -7.17 -12.92
CA ILE A 317 3.01 -6.28 -12.44
C ILE A 317 3.28 -5.15 -13.45
N GLY A 318 3.21 -5.47 -14.75
CA GLY A 318 3.40 -4.53 -15.85
C GLY A 318 2.39 -3.38 -15.85
N MET A 319 1.18 -3.58 -15.36
CA MET A 319 0.18 -2.51 -15.29
C MET A 319 0.59 -1.38 -14.36
N PHE A 320 1.28 -1.67 -13.26
CA PHE A 320 1.80 -0.63 -12.39
C PHE A 320 2.92 0.20 -13.04
N LYS A 321 3.50 -0.26 -14.17
CA LYS A 321 4.44 0.52 -14.97
C LYS A 321 3.79 1.66 -15.73
N GLN A 322 2.48 1.62 -16.01
CA GLN A 322 1.79 2.77 -16.61
C GLN A 322 1.77 3.99 -15.66
N LEU A 323 1.90 3.75 -14.35
CA LEU A 323 1.97 4.76 -13.30
C LEU A 323 3.38 5.36 -13.14
N TYR A 324 4.33 4.94 -13.98
CA TYR A 324 5.71 5.43 -13.96
C TYR A 324 5.85 6.75 -14.72
N ALA A 325 6.63 7.66 -14.13
CA ALA A 325 7.33 8.70 -14.86
C ALA A 325 8.75 8.81 -14.29
N ASN A 326 9.75 9.15 -15.13
CA ASN A 326 11.17 9.16 -14.77
C ASN A 326 11.47 9.90 -13.45
N ASP A 327 10.73 10.98 -13.18
CA ASP A 327 10.92 11.85 -12.03
C ASP A 327 9.99 11.58 -10.86
N LEU A 328 8.99 10.74 -11.07
CA LEU A 328 7.99 10.37 -10.09
C LEU A 328 8.27 8.97 -9.54
N ASN A 329 7.43 8.53 -8.62
CA ASN A 329 7.46 7.19 -8.06
C ASN A 329 6.73 6.19 -8.96
N THR A 330 6.94 4.91 -8.67
CA THR A 330 6.19 3.78 -9.23
C THR A 330 6.31 2.61 -8.28
N PHE A 331 5.60 1.53 -8.57
CA PHE A 331 5.63 0.33 -7.75
C PHE A 331 6.64 -0.71 -8.26
N LYS A 332 7.19 -1.46 -7.31
CA LYS A 332 7.93 -2.71 -7.54
C LYS A 332 7.46 -3.78 -6.56
N PRO A 333 7.57 -5.06 -6.91
CA PRO A 333 7.41 -6.16 -5.95
C PRO A 333 8.35 -5.99 -4.75
N ASN A 334 7.83 -6.23 -3.56
CA ASN A 334 8.62 -6.25 -2.33
C ASN A 334 9.36 -7.60 -2.24
N GLY A 335 10.69 -7.54 -2.24
CA GLY A 335 11.56 -8.73 -2.18
C GLY A 335 11.36 -9.60 -0.93
N TYR A 336 10.79 -9.04 0.15
CA TYR A 336 10.46 -9.78 1.37
C TYR A 336 9.19 -10.63 1.23
N THR A 337 8.20 -10.17 0.44
CA THR A 337 6.89 -10.81 0.35
C THR A 337 6.61 -11.47 -0.99
N VAL A 338 7.43 -11.21 -2.02
CA VAL A 338 7.35 -11.94 -3.29
C VAL A 338 7.57 -13.43 -3.08
N THR A 339 6.65 -14.25 -3.57
CA THR A 339 6.67 -15.70 -3.33
C THR A 339 7.86 -16.40 -3.94
N VAL A 340 8.34 -15.92 -5.10
CA VAL A 340 9.56 -16.43 -5.73
C VAL A 340 10.75 -16.05 -4.86
N ALA A 341 11.47 -17.05 -4.36
CA ALA A 341 12.60 -16.87 -3.47
C ALA A 341 13.82 -17.67 -3.96
N ASP A 342 14.99 -17.04 -3.85
CA ASP A 342 16.27 -17.71 -3.97
C ASP A 342 16.62 -18.34 -2.61
N GLY A 343 17.07 -19.58 -2.64
CA GLY A 343 17.61 -20.32 -1.51
C GLY A 343 19.05 -19.95 -1.18
N TYR A 344 19.57 -20.59 -0.13
CA TYR A 344 20.91 -20.32 0.38
C TYR A 344 22.00 -20.72 -0.63
N LEU A 345 23.03 -19.86 -0.77
CA LEU A 345 24.13 -20.05 -1.72
C LEU A 345 23.68 -20.27 -3.17
N ALA A 346 22.61 -19.61 -3.60
CA ALA A 346 22.10 -19.66 -4.98
C ALA A 346 23.20 -19.56 -6.06
N TRP A 347 24.20 -18.70 -5.84
CA TRP A 347 25.34 -18.49 -6.73
C TRP A 347 26.21 -19.73 -7.01
N LEU A 348 26.12 -20.78 -6.18
CA LEU A 348 26.82 -22.06 -6.39
C LEU A 348 26.11 -22.99 -7.37
N PHE A 349 24.86 -22.69 -7.74
CA PHE A 349 24.02 -23.58 -8.55
C PHE A 349 23.76 -22.99 -9.94
N PRO A 350 23.89 -23.78 -11.02
CA PRO A 350 23.52 -23.33 -12.37
C PRO A 350 22.07 -22.87 -12.51
N SER A 351 21.17 -23.36 -11.65
CA SER A 351 19.76 -22.98 -11.62
C SER A 351 19.49 -21.66 -10.89
N ASN A 352 20.49 -21.09 -10.19
CA ASN A 352 20.37 -19.96 -9.26
C ASN A 352 19.31 -20.15 -8.16
N ARG A 353 18.80 -21.36 -7.93
CA ARG A 353 17.78 -21.58 -6.89
C ARG A 353 18.37 -21.72 -5.50
N GLY A 354 19.58 -22.24 -5.33
CA GLY A 354 20.17 -22.42 -4.00
C GLY A 354 19.51 -23.52 -3.16
N PHE A 355 20.08 -23.78 -1.98
CA PHE A 355 19.56 -24.75 -1.03
C PHE A 355 18.28 -24.23 -0.34
N GLY A 356 17.25 -25.06 -0.24
CA GLY A 356 16.02 -24.76 0.50
C GLY A 356 15.08 -23.75 -0.17
N ALA A 357 15.29 -23.44 -1.46
CA ALA A 357 14.48 -22.50 -2.22
C ALA A 357 12.98 -22.83 -2.18
N ASP A 358 12.63 -24.10 -2.41
CA ASP A 358 11.24 -24.54 -2.46
C ASP A 358 10.55 -24.44 -1.09
N GLN A 359 11.30 -24.71 -0.01
CA GLN A 359 10.79 -24.56 1.36
C GLN A 359 10.55 -23.08 1.69
N GLN A 360 11.44 -22.19 1.23
CA GLN A 360 11.29 -20.76 1.42
C GLN A 360 10.13 -20.21 0.59
N GLU A 361 10.01 -20.64 -0.67
CA GLU A 361 8.88 -20.30 -1.55
C GLU A 361 7.55 -20.76 -0.94
N TYR A 362 7.46 -21.99 -0.42
CA TYR A 362 6.26 -22.49 0.27
C TYR A 362 5.89 -21.60 1.46
N LYS A 363 6.85 -21.32 2.35
CA LYS A 363 6.60 -20.44 3.51
C LYS A 363 6.11 -19.05 3.08
N ARG A 364 6.69 -18.47 2.03
CA ARG A 364 6.25 -17.17 1.53
C ARG A 364 4.85 -17.22 0.94
N LYS A 365 4.48 -18.30 0.23
CA LYS A 365 3.13 -18.51 -0.30
C LYS A 365 2.10 -18.63 0.83
N VAL A 366 2.39 -19.38 1.89
CA VAL A 366 1.53 -19.50 3.08
C VAL A 366 1.38 -18.14 3.76
N ASN A 367 2.49 -17.42 3.99
CA ASN A 367 2.43 -16.12 4.66
C ASN A 367 1.65 -15.08 3.86
N ILE A 368 1.81 -15.02 2.52
CA ILE A 368 1.14 -13.99 1.72
C ILE A 368 -0.36 -14.27 1.57
N ILE A 369 -0.78 -15.54 1.45
CA ILE A 369 -2.20 -15.88 1.38
C ILE A 369 -2.89 -15.64 2.71
N ASP A 370 -2.26 -16.03 3.82
CA ASP A 370 -2.78 -15.77 5.16
C ASP A 370 -2.94 -14.26 5.41
N ALA A 371 -1.90 -13.47 5.11
CA ALA A 371 -1.95 -12.01 5.21
C ALA A 371 -3.07 -11.41 4.33
N TYR A 372 -3.32 -11.97 3.14
CA TYR A 372 -4.40 -11.53 2.26
C TYR A 372 -5.77 -11.86 2.84
N LYS A 373 -5.98 -13.10 3.29
CA LYS A 373 -7.26 -13.56 3.87
C LYS A 373 -7.62 -12.79 5.13
N THR A 374 -6.65 -12.57 6.01
CA THR A 374 -6.83 -11.79 7.24
C THR A 374 -6.90 -10.27 6.99
N ARG A 375 -6.56 -9.82 5.77
CA ARG A 375 -6.37 -8.40 5.40
C ARG A 375 -5.37 -7.74 6.35
N GLU A 376 -4.31 -8.44 6.72
CA GLU A 376 -3.26 -7.87 7.58
C GLU A 376 -2.68 -6.62 6.92
N PHE A 377 -2.42 -5.57 7.70
CA PHE A 377 -1.78 -4.37 7.19
C PHE A 377 -0.41 -4.69 6.56
N VAL A 378 -0.10 -4.05 5.43
CA VAL A 378 1.10 -4.36 4.64
C VAL A 378 2.41 -4.24 5.44
N HIS A 379 3.37 -5.13 5.15
CA HIS A 379 4.68 -5.16 5.81
C HIS A 379 5.48 -3.88 5.52
N HIS A 380 5.45 -3.43 4.26
CA HIS A 380 5.99 -2.13 3.86
C HIS A 380 4.83 -1.22 3.43
N ASN A 381 4.64 -0.11 4.13
CA ASN A 381 3.61 0.88 3.80
C ASN A 381 4.23 2.10 3.15
N ASN A 382 3.57 2.58 2.10
CA ASN A 382 3.87 3.81 1.42
C ASN A 382 2.92 4.92 1.89
N ILE A 383 3.25 6.17 1.61
CA ILE A 383 2.33 7.30 1.76
C ILE A 383 1.68 7.63 0.42
N LEU A 384 0.35 7.51 0.39
CA LEU A 384 -0.50 7.78 -0.76
C LEU A 384 -1.46 8.94 -0.41
N ASN A 385 -1.59 9.92 -1.29
CA ASN A 385 -2.62 10.94 -1.12
C ASN A 385 -3.97 10.52 -1.76
N THR A 386 -5.01 11.33 -1.61
CA THR A 386 -6.34 11.04 -2.18
C THR A 386 -6.32 10.88 -3.70
N GLU A 387 -5.48 11.62 -4.42
CA GLU A 387 -5.36 11.54 -5.89
C GLU A 387 -4.71 10.24 -6.35
N GLU A 388 -3.65 9.81 -5.68
CA GLU A 388 -2.98 8.54 -5.91
C GLU A 388 -3.93 7.38 -5.59
N LEU A 389 -4.67 7.46 -4.48
CA LEU A 389 -5.69 6.47 -4.13
C LEU A 389 -6.80 6.39 -5.19
N ALA A 390 -7.34 7.53 -5.63
CA ALA A 390 -8.33 7.59 -6.69
C ALA A 390 -7.82 7.09 -8.04
N THR A 391 -6.50 7.10 -8.27
CA THR A 391 -5.88 6.50 -9.46
C THR A 391 -5.76 4.98 -9.33
N LEU A 392 -5.57 4.48 -8.10
CA LEU A 392 -5.29 3.08 -7.81
C LEU A 392 -6.56 2.25 -7.56
N TRP A 393 -7.63 2.91 -7.11
CA TRP A 393 -8.94 2.29 -6.92
C TRP A 393 -10.04 3.34 -7.06
N HIS A 394 -11.02 3.05 -7.92
CA HIS A 394 -12.25 3.81 -8.09
C HIS A 394 -13.27 2.94 -8.81
N LEU A 395 -14.54 3.34 -8.83
CA LEU A 395 -15.54 2.68 -9.65
C LEU A 395 -15.42 3.21 -11.09
N PRO A 396 -15.06 2.37 -12.07
CA PRO A 396 -14.77 2.81 -13.43
C PRO A 396 -16.01 3.32 -14.18
N GLY A 397 -15.78 4.29 -15.06
CA GLY A 397 -16.79 4.87 -15.93
C GLY A 397 -17.30 3.92 -17.03
N ILE A 398 -18.33 4.31 -17.77
CA ILE A 398 -18.86 3.56 -18.92
C ILE A 398 -17.80 3.38 -20.03
N GLY A 399 -16.86 4.33 -20.14
CA GLY A 399 -15.78 4.29 -21.13
C GLY A 399 -14.86 3.07 -21.01
N VAL A 400 -14.84 2.39 -19.85
CA VAL A 400 -14.08 1.15 -19.65
C VAL A 400 -14.87 -0.03 -20.20
N LYS A 401 -14.43 -0.52 -21.36
CA LYS A 401 -14.99 -1.70 -22.05
C LYS A 401 -14.45 -3.00 -21.43
N ALA A 402 -14.92 -3.35 -20.24
CA ALA A 402 -14.72 -4.66 -19.64
C ALA A 402 -16.05 -5.45 -19.73
N PRO A 403 -16.22 -6.38 -20.69
CA PRO A 403 -17.52 -6.99 -21.00
C PRO A 403 -18.17 -7.76 -19.84
N LEU A 404 -17.34 -8.32 -18.95
CA LEU A 404 -17.77 -9.13 -17.80
C LEU A 404 -17.81 -8.32 -16.50
N LEU A 405 -17.74 -6.99 -16.58
CA LEU A 405 -17.87 -6.13 -15.41
C LEU A 405 -19.37 -5.95 -15.10
N PRO A 406 -19.88 -6.48 -13.97
CA PRO A 406 -21.29 -6.34 -13.61
C PRO A 406 -21.62 -4.88 -13.33
N ARG A 407 -22.75 -4.43 -13.89
CA ARG A 407 -23.38 -3.14 -13.60
C ARG A 407 -24.81 -3.38 -13.16
N VAL A 408 -25.32 -2.49 -12.31
CA VAL A 408 -26.74 -2.43 -11.96
C VAL A 408 -27.53 -2.27 -13.25
N GLU A 409 -28.58 -3.08 -13.42
CA GLU A 409 -29.45 -2.96 -14.57
C GLU A 409 -30.14 -1.60 -14.53
N ALA A 410 -30.08 -0.86 -15.64
CA ALA A 410 -30.78 0.42 -15.73
C ALA A 410 -32.28 0.18 -15.53
N VAL A 411 -32.84 0.74 -14.45
CA VAL A 411 -34.30 0.74 -14.25
C VAL A 411 -34.90 1.51 -15.42
N LYS A 412 -35.65 0.84 -16.29
CA LYS A 412 -36.44 1.52 -17.33
C LYS A 412 -37.32 2.54 -16.62
N GLY A 413 -37.00 3.83 -16.77
CA GLY A 413 -37.71 4.91 -16.10
C GLY A 413 -39.21 4.76 -16.34
N GLN A 414 -40.00 4.72 -15.26
CA GLN A 414 -41.45 4.81 -15.42
C GLN A 414 -41.75 6.14 -16.12
N PRO A 415 -42.61 6.13 -17.15
CA PRO A 415 -42.98 7.36 -17.83
C PRO A 415 -43.52 8.37 -16.80
N PRO A 416 -43.17 9.67 -16.92
CA PRO A 416 -43.58 10.68 -15.97
C PRO A 416 -45.10 10.64 -15.76
N ALA A 417 -45.53 10.73 -14.50
CA ALA A 417 -46.93 10.77 -14.12
C ALA A 417 -47.58 12.06 -14.68
N GLY A 418 -48.07 11.99 -15.91
CA GLY A 418 -48.61 13.13 -16.63
C GLY A 418 -48.75 12.97 -18.15
N LEU A 419 -48.50 11.78 -18.72
CA LEU A 419 -48.82 11.56 -20.13
C LEU A 419 -50.34 11.67 -20.33
N PRO A 420 -50.83 12.47 -21.29
CA PRO A 420 -52.24 12.51 -21.62
C PRO A 420 -52.65 11.13 -22.16
N THR A 421 -53.43 10.39 -21.37
CA THR A 421 -54.22 9.27 -21.86
C THR A 421 -55.25 9.82 -22.83
N LYS A 422 -55.12 9.45 -24.11
CA LYS A 422 -56.11 9.77 -25.13
C LYS A 422 -57.50 9.25 -24.77
#